data_AF-A0A4Q9GRK2-F1
#
_entry.id   AF-A0A4Q9GRK2-F1
#
_cell.length_a   1.000
_cell.length_b   1.000
_cell.length_c   1.000
_cell.angle_alpha   90.00
_cell.angle_beta   90.00
_cell.angle_gamma   90.00
#
_symmetry.space_group_name_H-M   'P 1'
#
loop_
_entity.id
_entity.type
_entity.pdbx_description
1 polymer ?
#
loop_
_entity_poly.entity_id
_entity_poly.type
_entity_poly.pdbx_seq_one_letter_code
_entity_poly.pdbx_strand_id
1 'polypeptide(L)' 'MTEDVPRNRIFVNGSEINVISGDVSAIESMISKKIAEGGGWIEFGTGHGMHYSLHVSGQTTVVVEYLD' A
#
# COMPACT_ATOMS: atom_id res chain seq x y z
N MET A 1 -28.35 6.34 -1.56
CA MET A 1 -27.46 6.13 -0.41
C MET A 1 -26.24 5.44 -0.98
N THR A 2 -25.19 6.19 -1.31
CA THR A 2 -23.92 5.62 -1.74
C THR A 2 -23.21 5.13 -0.49
N GLU A 3 -23.08 3.82 -0.36
CA GLU A 3 -22.30 3.19 0.71
C GLU A 3 -20.89 3.82 0.72
N ASP A 4 -20.50 4.32 1.89
CA ASP A 4 -19.16 4.82 2.17
C ASP A 4 -18.22 3.62 2.09
N VAL A 5 -17.56 3.45 0.94
CA VAL A 5 -16.48 2.48 0.81
C VAL A 5 -15.36 2.97 1.73
N PRO A 6 -14.94 2.21 2.77
CA PRO A 6 -13.87 2.65 3.67
C PRO A 6 -12.63 3.00 2.86
N ARG A 7 -12.26 4.27 2.79
CA ARG A 7 -11.19 4.77 1.90
C ARG A 7 -9.86 4.69 2.61
N ASN A 8 -9.40 3.48 2.94
CA ASN A 8 -8.05 3.31 3.48
C ASN A 8 -7.01 3.88 2.49
N ARG A 9 -6.06 4.66 3.00
CA ARG A 9 -5.03 5.33 2.18
C ARG A 9 -3.66 4.84 2.60
N ILE A 10 -2.77 4.69 1.62
CA ILE A 10 -1.36 4.38 1.86
C ILE A 10 -0.48 5.43 1.21
N PHE A 11 0.44 5.98 1.99
CA PHE A 11 1.45 6.93 1.53
C PHE A 11 2.83 6.28 1.61
N VAL A 12 3.55 6.28 0.51
CA VAL A 12 4.93 5.78 0.43
C VAL A 12 5.83 6.95 0.06
N ASN A 13 6.77 7.30 0.95
CA ASN A 13 7.62 8.49 0.82
C ASN A 13 6.83 9.79 0.54
N GLY A 14 5.61 9.89 1.10
CA GLY A 14 4.71 11.03 0.90
C GLY A 14 3.83 10.98 -0.35
N SER A 15 4.01 9.97 -1.22
CA SER A 15 3.14 9.76 -2.39
C SER A 15 1.99 8.82 -2.04
N GLU A 16 0.75 9.26 -2.27
CA GLU A 16 -0.43 8.42 -2.11
C GLU A 16 -0.51 7.36 -3.21
N ILE A 17 -0.75 6.12 -2.82
CA ILE A 17 -1.04 5.03 -3.75
C ILE A 17 -2.52 4.69 -3.62
N ASN A 18 -3.24 4.74 -4.73
CA ASN A 18 -4.64 4.33 -4.77
C ASN A 18 -4.71 2.80 -4.74
N VAL A 19 -5.18 2.25 -3.62
CA VAL A 19 -5.38 0.81 -3.40
C VAL A 19 -6.85 0.55 -3.12
N ILE A 20 -7.37 -0.58 -3.62
CA ILE A 20 -8.77 -0.93 -3.35
C ILE A 20 -8.87 -1.36 -1.89
N SER A 21 -9.88 -0.83 -1.20
CA SER A 21 -10.15 -1.14 0.20
C SER A 21 -10.36 -2.65 0.38
N GLY A 22 -9.50 -3.25 1.20
CA GLY A 22 -9.39 -4.70 1.39
C GLY A 22 -7.94 -5.17 1.38
N ASP A 23 -7.10 -4.57 0.53
CA ASP A 23 -5.70 -4.99 0.35
C ASP A 23 -4.68 -4.14 1.13
N VAL A 24 -5.11 -3.09 1.83
CA VAL A 24 -4.20 -2.13 2.48
C VAL A 24 -3.32 -2.79 3.55
N SER A 25 -3.90 -3.64 4.41
CA SER A 25 -3.14 -4.37 5.44
C SER A 25 -2.18 -5.41 4.83
N ALA A 26 -2.58 -6.03 3.71
CA ALA A 26 -1.71 -6.93 2.96
C ALA A 26 -0.51 -6.18 2.36
N ILE A 27 -0.76 -5.00 1.78
CA ILE A 27 0.28 -4.15 1.18
C ILE A 27 1.21 -3.59 2.25
N GLU A 28 0.68 -3.12 3.38
CA GLU A 28 1.47 -2.69 4.54
C GLU A 28 2.42 -3.80 5.01
N SER A 29 1.90 -5.03 5.12
CA SER A 29 2.68 -6.20 5.53
C SER A 29 3.78 -6.54 4.52
N MET A 30 3.48 -6.50 3.21
CA MET A 30 4.47 -6.71 2.15
C MET A 30 5.59 -5.67 2.19
N ILE A 31 5.25 -4.39 2.37
CA ILE A 31 6.24 -3.32 2.45
C ILE A 31 7.10 -3.49 3.71
N SER A 32 6.48 -3.69 4.87
CA SER A 32 7.18 -3.87 6.15
C SER A 32 8.16 -5.05 6.11
N LYS A 33 7.73 -6.17 5.51
CA LYS A 33 8.60 -7.33 5.28
C LYS A 33 9.80 -6.97 4.40
N LYS A 34 9.61 -6.23 3.30
CA LYS A 34 10.72 -5.81 2.44
C LYS A 34 11.66 -4.83 3.12
N ILE A 35 11.17 -3.91 3.94
CA ILE A 35 12.02 -3.03 4.76
C ILE A 35 12.89 -3.89 5.69
N ALA A 36 12.31 -4.88 6.37
CA ALA A 36 13.03 -5.78 7.28
C ALA A 36 14.07 -6.67 6.55
N GLU A 37 13.82 -7.03 5.29
CA GLU A 37 14.75 -7.78 4.43
C GLU A 37 15.88 -6.91 3.85
N GLY A 38 15.89 -5.59 4.10
CA GLY A 38 16.89 -4.66 3.57
C GLY A 38 16.49 -3.98 2.25
N GLY A 39 15.25 -4.17 1.82
CA GLY A 39 14.65 -3.60 0.61
C GLY A 39 14.35 -4.64 -0.47
N GLY A 40 13.72 -4.18 -1.54
CA GLY A 40 13.38 -4.98 -2.71
C GLY A 40 12.09 -4.54 -3.37
N TRP A 41 11.71 -5.26 -4.42
CA TRP A 41 10.46 -5.01 -5.14
C TRP A 41 9.29 -5.73 -4.48
N ILE A 42 8.13 -5.06 -4.46
CA ILE A 42 6.83 -5.68 -4.23
C ILE A 42 5.96 -5.47 -5.46
N GLU A 43 5.08 -6.43 -5.71
CA GLU A 43 4.11 -6.37 -6.79
C GLU A 43 2.72 -6.57 -6.19
N PHE A 44 1.79 -5.70 -6.52
CA PHE A 44 0.42 -5.79 -6.03
C PHE A 44 -0.58 -5.30 -7.07
N GLY A 45 -1.77 -5.87 -7.04
CA GLY A 45 -2.89 -5.44 -7.88
C GLY A 45 -3.71 -4.38 -7.16
N THR A 46 -4.22 -3.40 -7.90
CA THR A 46 -5.39 -2.63 -7.48
C THR A 46 -6.53 -3.23 -8.27
N GLY A 47 -7.53 -3.85 -7.63
CA GLY A 47 -8.56 -4.74 -8.21
C GLY A 47 -9.39 -4.26 -9.42
N HIS A 48 -8.96 -3.23 -10.14
CA HIS A 48 -9.35 -2.87 -11.51
C HIS A 48 -8.37 -3.42 -12.57
N GLY A 49 -7.59 -4.46 -12.25
CA GLY A 49 -6.65 -5.11 -13.18
C GLY A 49 -5.35 -4.34 -13.43
N MET A 50 -5.08 -3.28 -12.66
CA MET A 50 -3.78 -2.60 -12.72
C MET A 50 -2.81 -3.30 -11.77
N HIS A 51 -1.62 -3.61 -12.28
CA HIS A 51 -0.51 -4.16 -11.51
C HIS A 51 0.53 -3.06 -11.26
N TYR A 52 0.90 -2.87 -10.00
CA TYR A 52 1.95 -1.93 -9.60
C TYR A 52 3.17 -2.71 -9.15
N SER A 53 4.34 -2.19 -9.49
CA SER A 53 5.62 -2.62 -8.94
C SER A 53 6.22 -1.47 -8.16
N LEU A 54 6.47 -1.68 -6.87
CA LEU A 54 7.00 -0.67 -5.95
C LEU A 54 8.35 -1.15 -5.43
N HIS A 55 9.38 -0.33 -5.60
CA HIS A 55 10.67 -0.57 -4.96
C HIS A 55 10.66 0.02 -3.55
N VAL A 56 10.90 -0.85 -2.57
CA VAL A 56 11.00 -0.52 -1.16
C VAL A 56 12.47 -0.55 -0.77
N SER A 57 12.98 0.52 -0.19
CA SER A 57 14.31 0.56 0.41
C SER A 57 14.20 0.44 1.92
N GLY A 58 15.30 0.12 2.62
CA GLY A 58 15.33 0.17 4.09
C GLY A 58 15.06 1.57 4.69
N GLN A 59 15.04 2.62 3.86
CA GLN A 59 14.73 4.01 4.26
C GLN A 59 13.33 4.45 3.84
N THR A 60 12.56 3.59 3.15
CA THR A 60 11.23 3.93 2.67
C THR A 60 10.30 4.18 3.85
N THR A 61 9.66 5.34 3.87
CA THR A 61 8.64 5.67 4.88
C THR A 61 7.27 5.27 4.36
N VAL A 62 6.48 4.66 5.24
CA VAL A 62 5.12 4.23 4.95
C VAL A 62 4.21 4.79 6.01
N VAL A 63 3.11 5.42 5.59
CA VAL A 63 2.04 5.84 6.46
C VAL A 63 0.76 5.21 5.94
N VAL A 64 0.08 4.46 6.81
CA VAL A 64 -1.23 3.89 6.52
C VAL A 64 -2.27 4.68 7.31
N GLU A 65 -3.23 5.25 6.61
CA GLU A 65 -4.36 5.96 7.18
C GLU A 65 -5.60 5.07 7.04
N TYR A 66 -6.08 4.55 8.16
CA TYR A 66 -7.34 3.80 8.24
C TYR A 66 -8.48 4.80 8.38
N LEU A 67 -9.34 4.89 7.37
CA LEU A 67 -10.52 5.76 7.39
C LEU A 67 -11.76 4.91 7.70
N ASP A 68 -12.47 5.31 8.76
CA ASP A 68 -13.72 4.73 9.26
C ASP A 68 -14.91 5.05 8.32
#